data_AF-A0A6L7WKW1-F1
#
_entry.id   AF-A0A6L7WKW1-F1
#
_cell.length_a   1.000
_cell.length_b   1.000
_cell.length_c   1.000
_cell.angle_alpha   90.00
_cell.angle_beta   90.00
_cell.angle_gamma   90.00
#
_symmetry.space_group_name_H-M   'P 1'
#
loop_
_entity.id
_entity.type
_entity.pdbx_description
1 polymer ?
#
loop_
_entity_poly.entity_id
_entity_poly.type
_entity_poly.pdbx_seq_one_letter_code
_entity_poly.pdbx_strand_id
1 'polypeptide(L)'
;MKAAGPRLARAVLPALLCLPAAAQTPAATSDAEAAVRATFEAYRQALMAGDGEVAASLVDRATGVYYRQLKRLVLEGSEEEVRQRSFVDRFLVVAFRHQFSGDELAAMELADVIVRAMEIGWINSTAIEQLSVGPIRIEGNEAIAAARTRASLEDPSLAGGMDELEYRFVNEDGRWKFRFSALVMSIDEVMRNLAAQLGAD
;
A
#
# COMPACT_ATOMS: atom_id res chain seq x y z
N MET A 1 50.32 -25.51 -70.40
CA MET A 1 50.32 -26.95 -70.02
C MET A 1 49.97 -27.06 -68.54
N LYS A 2 48.91 -27.83 -68.20
CA LYS A 2 48.45 -28.27 -66.85
C LYS A 2 47.97 -27.17 -65.87
N ALA A 3 46.86 -27.30 -65.15
CA ALA A 3 45.81 -28.32 -65.08
C ALA A 3 44.52 -27.72 -64.49
N ALA A 4 43.38 -28.25 -64.92
CA ALA A 4 42.06 -28.02 -64.35
C ALA A 4 41.84 -28.89 -63.09
N GLY A 5 41.00 -28.42 -62.17
CA GLY A 5 40.44 -29.21 -61.07
C GLY A 5 39.22 -28.50 -60.46
N PRO A 6 38.01 -29.09 -60.53
CA PRO A 6 36.78 -28.48 -60.01
C PRO A 6 36.46 -28.98 -58.59
N ARG A 7 35.60 -28.27 -57.86
CA ARG A 7 34.65 -28.86 -56.89
C ARG A 7 33.62 -27.81 -56.44
N LEU A 8 32.39 -28.00 -56.88
CA LEU A 8 31.18 -27.42 -56.32
C LEU A 8 30.91 -28.06 -54.95
N ALA A 9 30.66 -27.24 -53.93
CA ALA A 9 29.94 -27.67 -52.74
C ALA A 9 28.98 -26.55 -52.32
N ARG A 10 27.69 -26.92 -52.32
CA ARG A 10 26.54 -26.14 -51.87
C ARG A 10 26.71 -25.74 -50.40
N ALA A 11 26.39 -24.49 -50.08
CA ALA A 11 25.84 -24.13 -48.77
C ALA A 11 24.72 -23.11 -49.00
N VAL A 12 23.54 -23.48 -48.51
CA VAL A 12 22.29 -22.73 -48.51
C VAL A 12 22.00 -22.36 -47.06
N LEU A 13 21.26 -21.26 -46.83
CA LEU A 13 20.52 -20.87 -45.61
C LEU A 13 21.26 -19.95 -44.59
N PRO A 14 20.55 -19.23 -43.69
CA PRO A 14 20.04 -17.86 -43.87
C PRO A 14 20.30 -16.94 -42.65
N ALA A 15 19.72 -15.72 -42.68
CA ALA A 15 19.21 -14.95 -41.54
C ALA A 15 20.19 -14.48 -40.43
N LEU A 16 20.14 -13.18 -40.12
CA LEU A 16 19.38 -12.69 -38.97
C LEU A 16 19.37 -11.16 -38.96
N LEU A 17 18.17 -10.61 -38.75
CA LEU A 17 17.93 -9.21 -38.47
C LEU A 17 18.73 -8.77 -37.24
N CYS A 18 19.59 -7.77 -37.39
CA CYS A 18 20.05 -6.96 -36.27
C CYS A 18 18.85 -6.14 -35.76
N LEU A 19 18.10 -6.68 -34.80
CA LEU A 19 17.27 -5.85 -33.92
C LEU A 19 18.24 -5.10 -32.98
N PRO A 20 18.22 -3.75 -32.94
CA PRO A 20 18.84 -3.03 -31.84
C PRO A 20 18.08 -3.37 -30.57
N ALA A 21 18.78 -3.97 -29.61
CA ALA A 21 18.28 -4.15 -28.26
C ALA A 21 17.98 -2.76 -27.66
N ALA A 22 16.70 -2.44 -27.50
CA ALA A 22 16.27 -1.32 -26.68
C ALA A 22 16.65 -1.64 -25.23
N ALA A 23 17.79 -1.12 -24.78
CA ALA A 23 18.11 -1.02 -23.37
C ALA A 23 17.06 -0.09 -22.73
N GLN A 24 16.12 -0.67 -21.98
CA GLN A 24 15.16 0.09 -21.19
C GLN A 24 15.87 0.71 -19.97
N THR A 25 15.53 1.96 -19.72
CA THR A 25 16.27 2.97 -18.96
C THR A 25 16.13 2.80 -17.43
N PRO A 26 17.23 2.79 -16.63
CA PRO A 26 17.15 2.74 -15.16
C PRO A 26 16.67 4.03 -14.47
N ALA A 27 16.64 5.18 -15.16
CA ALA A 27 16.34 6.49 -14.55
C ALA A 27 14.85 6.75 -14.24
N ALA A 28 13.92 6.15 -15.00
CA ALA A 28 12.49 6.38 -14.77
C ALA A 28 11.98 5.69 -13.49
N THR A 29 12.58 4.56 -13.12
CA THR A 29 12.22 3.80 -11.92
C THR A 29 12.69 4.51 -10.65
N SER A 30 13.89 5.09 -10.65
CA SER A 30 14.42 5.81 -9.47
C SER A 30 13.60 7.05 -9.13
N ASP A 31 13.11 7.78 -10.13
CA ASP A 31 12.28 8.97 -9.91
C ASP A 31 10.90 8.60 -9.36
N ALA A 32 10.32 7.49 -9.85
CA ALA A 32 9.05 7.00 -9.36
C ALA A 32 9.15 6.47 -7.91
N GLU A 33 10.22 5.74 -7.57
CA GLU A 33 10.49 5.30 -6.19
C GLU A 33 10.65 6.49 -5.24
N ALA A 34 11.39 7.52 -5.65
CA ALA A 34 11.54 8.75 -4.89
C ALA A 34 10.19 9.44 -4.66
N ALA A 35 9.31 9.47 -5.66
CA ALA A 35 7.97 10.05 -5.55
C ALA A 35 7.05 9.25 -4.61
N VAL A 36 7.12 7.91 -4.63
CA VAL A 36 6.40 7.04 -3.67
C VAL A 36 6.89 7.32 -2.24
N ARG A 37 8.21 7.37 -2.03
CA ARG A 37 8.81 7.65 -0.72
C ARG A 37 8.43 9.05 -0.21
N ALA A 38 8.43 10.05 -1.09
CA ALA A 38 7.99 11.40 -0.77
C ALA A 38 6.50 11.45 -0.40
N THR A 39 5.66 10.67 -1.07
CA THR A 39 4.22 10.56 -0.75
C THR A 39 4.01 9.97 0.64
N PHE A 40 4.73 8.89 0.98
CA PHE A 40 4.68 8.33 2.32
C PHE A 40 5.11 9.34 3.38
N GLU A 41 6.23 10.02 3.15
CA GLU A 41 6.75 11.00 4.12
C GLU A 41 5.78 12.18 4.29
N ALA A 42 5.19 12.69 3.21
CA ALA A 42 4.17 13.72 3.27
C ALA A 42 2.95 13.27 4.10
N TYR A 43 2.50 12.02 3.91
CA TYR A 43 1.38 11.46 4.67
C TYR A 43 1.74 11.33 6.15
N ARG A 44 2.92 10.80 6.46
CA ARG A 44 3.45 10.67 7.82
C ARG A 44 3.54 12.02 8.53
N GLN A 45 4.04 13.04 7.84
CA GLN A 45 4.16 14.40 8.37
C GLN A 45 2.79 15.06 8.59
N ALA A 46 1.84 14.88 7.67
CA ALA A 46 0.47 15.37 7.84
C ALA A 46 -0.18 14.75 9.10
N LEU A 47 0.00 13.45 9.31
CA LEU A 47 -0.44 12.79 10.53
C LEU A 47 0.28 13.32 11.78
N MET A 48 1.59 13.58 11.74
CA MET A 48 2.28 14.17 12.90
C MET A 48 1.84 15.60 13.21
N ALA A 49 1.44 16.35 12.18
CA ALA A 49 0.95 17.72 12.31
C ALA A 49 -0.54 17.81 12.71
N GLY A 50 -1.27 16.70 12.72
CA GLY A 50 -2.72 16.70 12.93
C GLY A 50 -3.50 17.28 11.73
N ASP A 51 -2.88 17.34 10.56
CA ASP A 51 -3.49 17.88 9.35
C ASP A 51 -4.28 16.79 8.62
N GLY A 52 -5.51 16.58 9.07
CA GLY A 52 -6.43 15.59 8.50
C GLY A 52 -6.79 15.86 7.05
N GLU A 53 -6.85 17.12 6.62
CA GLU A 53 -7.16 17.48 5.23
C GLU A 53 -6.03 17.06 4.29
N VAL A 54 -4.78 17.39 4.64
CA VAL A 54 -3.61 16.98 3.87
C VAL A 54 -3.47 15.46 3.89
N ALA A 55 -3.62 14.82 5.05
CA ALA A 55 -3.55 13.37 5.17
C ALA A 55 -4.62 12.66 4.30
N ALA A 56 -5.88 13.12 4.37
CA ALA A 56 -6.97 12.60 3.54
C ALA A 56 -6.73 12.86 2.05
N SER A 57 -6.11 13.98 1.68
CA SER A 57 -5.78 14.27 0.29
C SER A 57 -4.72 13.32 -0.28
N LEU A 58 -3.90 12.69 0.57
CA LEU A 58 -2.79 11.82 0.17
C LEU A 58 -3.20 10.35 0.06
N VAL A 59 -4.41 9.98 0.48
CA VAL A 59 -4.93 8.63 0.27
C VAL A 59 -5.63 8.47 -1.07
N ASP A 60 -5.76 7.23 -1.54
CA ASP A 60 -6.36 6.93 -2.83
C ASP A 60 -7.89 6.98 -2.81
N ARG A 61 -8.52 7.05 -4.01
CA ARG A 61 -9.98 7.09 -4.12
C ARG A 61 -10.64 5.84 -3.52
N ALA A 62 -9.98 4.69 -3.62
CA ALA A 62 -10.49 3.43 -3.07
C ALA A 62 -10.58 3.46 -1.54
N THR A 63 -9.63 4.09 -0.86
CA THR A 63 -9.69 4.32 0.60
C THR A 63 -10.90 5.16 0.98
N GLY A 64 -11.20 6.22 0.23
CA GLY A 64 -12.40 7.03 0.46
C GLY A 64 -13.71 6.25 0.27
N VAL A 65 -13.75 5.35 -0.73
CA VAL A 65 -14.90 4.44 -0.94
C VAL A 65 -15.04 3.47 0.23
N TYR A 66 -13.93 2.85 0.66
CA TYR A 66 -13.90 1.94 1.80
C TYR A 66 -14.43 2.61 3.07
N TYR A 67 -13.97 3.83 3.37
CA TYR A 67 -14.45 4.60 4.51
C TYR A 67 -15.96 4.84 4.46
N ARG A 68 -16.52 5.25 3.30
CA ARG A 68 -17.98 5.45 3.17
C ARG A 68 -18.77 4.15 3.39
N GLN A 69 -18.24 3.02 2.94
CA GLN A 69 -18.88 1.71 3.18
C GLN A 69 -18.85 1.35 4.67
N LEU A 70 -17.72 1.56 5.34
CA LEU A 70 -17.59 1.35 6.78
C LEU A 70 -18.53 2.27 7.56
N LYS A 71 -18.58 3.57 7.22
CA LYS A 71 -19.47 4.56 7.82
C LYS A 71 -20.95 4.14 7.71
N ARG A 72 -21.38 3.66 6.53
CA ARG A 72 -22.74 3.09 6.35
C ARG A 72 -22.98 1.90 7.28
N LEU A 73 -22.04 0.95 7.35
CA LEU A 73 -22.14 -0.21 8.25
C LEU A 73 -22.25 0.20 9.72
N VAL A 74 -21.50 1.22 10.15
CA VAL A 74 -21.58 1.74 11.51
C VAL A 74 -22.98 2.30 11.79
N LEU A 75 -23.48 3.18 10.92
CA LEU A 75 -24.73 3.93 11.13
C LEU A 75 -25.98 3.06 10.95
N GLU A 76 -25.99 2.18 9.96
CA GLU A 76 -27.21 1.52 9.47
C GLU A 76 -27.09 -0.01 9.43
N GLY A 77 -25.87 -0.56 9.53
CA GLY A 77 -25.63 -1.98 9.34
C GLY A 77 -26.30 -2.87 10.39
N SER A 78 -27.03 -3.87 9.93
CA SER A 78 -27.58 -4.92 10.79
C SER A 78 -26.48 -5.78 11.43
N GLU A 79 -26.81 -6.49 12.52
CA GLU A 79 -25.87 -7.44 13.14
C GLU A 79 -25.36 -8.47 12.11
N GLU A 80 -26.26 -9.02 11.30
CA GLU A 80 -25.92 -10.02 10.28
C GLU A 80 -24.96 -9.46 9.23
N GLU A 81 -25.22 -8.25 8.70
CA GLU A 81 -24.31 -7.60 7.74
C GLU A 81 -22.92 -7.36 8.33
N VAL A 82 -22.83 -7.04 9.62
CA VAL A 82 -21.55 -6.82 10.32
C VAL A 82 -20.84 -8.16 10.54
N ARG A 83 -21.55 -9.21 10.97
CA ARG A 83 -20.97 -10.55 11.20
C ARG A 83 -20.34 -11.17 9.96
N GLN A 84 -20.83 -10.83 8.77
CA GLN A 84 -20.28 -11.28 7.49
C GLN A 84 -19.01 -10.53 7.05
N ARG A 85 -18.59 -9.48 7.77
CA ARG A 85 -17.37 -8.73 7.47
C ARG A 85 -16.12 -9.40 8.01
N SER A 86 -14.97 -8.91 7.55
CA SER A 86 -13.68 -9.34 8.06
C SER A 86 -13.52 -9.04 9.55
N PHE A 87 -12.49 -9.59 10.19
CA PHE A 87 -12.27 -9.36 11.61
C PHE A 87 -12.02 -7.86 11.90
N VAL A 88 -11.14 -7.23 11.13
CA VAL A 88 -10.81 -5.81 11.32
C VAL A 88 -12.01 -4.92 11.02
N ASP A 89 -12.79 -5.19 9.97
CA ASP A 89 -14.03 -4.42 9.71
C ASP A 89 -15.02 -4.53 10.87
N ARG A 90 -15.23 -5.73 11.42
CA ARG A 90 -16.11 -5.94 12.59
C ARG A 90 -15.62 -5.15 13.79
N PHE A 91 -14.31 -5.22 14.06
CA PHE A 91 -13.67 -4.48 15.14
C PHE A 91 -13.86 -2.97 14.95
N LEU A 92 -13.58 -2.45 13.75
CA LEU A 92 -13.76 -1.03 13.43
C LEU A 92 -15.22 -0.61 13.59
N VAL A 93 -16.19 -1.40 13.15
CA VAL A 93 -17.61 -1.08 13.35
C VAL A 93 -17.93 -0.93 14.83
N VAL A 94 -17.52 -1.88 15.67
CA VAL A 94 -17.76 -1.83 17.11
C VAL A 94 -17.05 -0.64 17.76
N ALA A 95 -15.78 -0.41 17.40
CA ALA A 95 -14.98 0.71 17.92
C ALA A 95 -15.63 2.06 17.59
N PHE A 96 -16.08 2.26 16.35
CA PHE A 96 -16.75 3.50 15.93
C PHE A 96 -18.10 3.68 16.63
N ARG A 97 -18.93 2.63 16.76
CA ARG A 97 -20.21 2.69 17.50
C ARG A 97 -20.04 3.02 18.98
N HIS A 98 -18.94 2.59 19.57
CA HIS A 98 -18.63 2.87 20.97
C HIS A 98 -18.09 4.29 21.17
N GLN A 99 -17.36 4.81 20.18
CA GLN A 99 -16.62 6.06 20.32
C GLN A 99 -17.40 7.30 19.86
N PHE A 100 -18.26 7.16 18.85
CA PHE A 100 -18.96 8.26 18.20
C PHE A 100 -20.47 8.12 18.32
N SER A 101 -21.15 9.25 18.47
CA SER A 101 -22.60 9.27 18.28
C SER A 101 -22.95 9.11 16.79
N GLY A 102 -24.15 8.61 16.49
CA GLY A 102 -24.61 8.47 15.11
C GLY A 102 -24.61 9.80 14.34
N ASP A 103 -25.06 10.87 14.98
CA ASP A 103 -25.12 12.21 14.37
C ASP A 103 -23.72 12.80 14.13
N GLU A 104 -22.80 12.64 15.09
CA GLU A 104 -21.39 13.05 14.95
C GLU A 104 -20.74 12.33 13.77
N LEU A 105 -20.84 10.99 13.73
CA LEU A 105 -20.22 10.21 12.66
C LEU A 105 -20.88 10.49 11.30
N ALA A 106 -22.19 10.73 11.25
CA ALA A 106 -22.90 11.08 10.02
C ALA A 106 -22.36 12.37 9.38
N ALA A 107 -21.92 13.34 10.18
CA ALA A 107 -21.33 14.58 9.69
C ALA A 107 -19.83 14.48 9.36
N MET A 108 -19.10 13.53 9.96
CA MET A 108 -17.66 13.39 9.76
C MET A 108 -17.29 12.89 8.36
N GLU A 109 -16.36 13.59 7.70
CA GLU A 109 -15.66 13.10 6.53
C GLU A 109 -14.36 12.38 6.92
N LEU A 110 -13.67 11.80 5.94
CA LEU A 110 -12.43 11.04 6.20
C LEU A 110 -11.37 11.89 6.94
N ALA A 111 -11.25 13.17 6.58
CA ALA A 111 -10.33 14.10 7.24
C ALA A 111 -10.67 14.26 8.73
N ASP A 112 -11.96 14.41 9.07
CA ASP A 112 -12.40 14.55 10.46
C ASP A 112 -12.10 13.29 11.26
N VAL A 113 -12.30 12.11 10.67
CA VAL A 113 -11.99 10.83 11.34
C VAL A 113 -10.50 10.67 11.59
N ILE A 114 -9.63 11.12 10.68
CA ILE A 114 -8.18 11.09 10.89
C ILE A 114 -7.81 11.96 12.09
N VAL A 115 -8.29 13.21 12.14
CA VAL A 115 -8.04 14.13 13.27
C VAL A 115 -8.56 13.50 14.56
N ARG A 116 -9.80 13.02 14.54
CA ARG A 116 -10.45 12.46 15.71
C ARG A 116 -9.75 11.22 16.24
N ALA A 117 -9.29 10.34 15.36
CA ALA A 117 -8.53 9.14 15.69
C ALA A 117 -7.19 9.48 16.39
N MET A 118 -6.59 10.62 16.07
CA MET A 118 -5.42 11.11 16.79
C MET A 118 -5.76 11.63 18.18
N GLU A 119 -6.81 12.45 18.30
CA GLU A 119 -7.25 13.03 19.58
C GLU A 119 -7.58 11.96 20.63
N ILE A 120 -8.24 10.88 20.21
CA ILE A 120 -8.63 9.76 21.08
C ILE A 120 -7.50 8.71 21.22
N GLY A 121 -6.35 8.93 20.60
CA GLY A 121 -5.15 8.09 20.73
C GLY A 121 -5.18 6.77 19.95
N TRP A 122 -6.11 6.57 19.01
CA TRP A 122 -6.07 5.44 18.08
C TRP A 122 -4.89 5.54 17.11
N ILE A 123 -4.55 6.77 16.71
CA ILE A 123 -3.37 7.09 15.93
C ILE A 123 -2.38 7.80 16.85
N ASN A 124 -1.31 7.10 17.25
CA ASN A 124 -0.30 7.62 18.16
C ASN A 124 0.86 8.26 17.39
N SER A 125 1.15 9.54 17.67
CA SER A 125 2.22 10.30 17.02
C SER A 125 3.62 9.70 17.22
N THR A 126 3.92 9.18 18.41
CA THR A 126 5.18 8.47 18.69
C THR A 126 5.32 7.22 17.84
N ALA A 127 4.23 6.48 17.62
CA ALA A 127 4.24 5.31 16.75
C ALA A 127 4.45 5.72 15.28
N ILE A 128 3.76 6.76 14.81
CA ILE A 128 3.92 7.31 13.46
C ILE A 128 5.34 7.78 13.20
N GLU A 129 5.98 8.40 14.20
CA GLU A 129 7.36 8.89 14.07
C GLU A 129 8.34 7.78 13.69
N GLN A 130 8.10 6.57 14.21
CA GLN A 130 8.94 5.42 13.96
C GLN A 130 8.66 4.75 12.61
N LEU A 131 7.55 5.04 11.94
CA LEU A 131 7.21 4.40 10.66
C LEU A 131 8.13 4.89 9.54
N SER A 132 8.52 3.94 8.68
CA SER A 132 9.34 4.19 7.49
C SER A 132 8.98 3.20 6.38
N VAL A 133 9.47 3.46 5.18
CA VAL A 133 9.37 2.54 4.03
C VAL A 133 10.71 1.90 3.73
N GLY A 134 10.70 0.59 3.54
CA GLY A 134 11.82 -0.20 3.07
C GLY A 134 11.93 -0.20 1.54
N PRO A 135 12.41 -1.31 0.94
CA PRO A 135 12.46 -1.47 -0.51
C PRO A 135 11.09 -1.24 -1.16
N ILE A 136 11.10 -0.59 -2.32
CA ILE A 136 9.91 -0.24 -3.09
C ILE A 136 9.96 -1.01 -4.42
N ARG A 137 8.86 -1.66 -4.78
CA ARG A 137 8.66 -2.29 -6.09
C ARG A 137 7.52 -1.59 -6.81
N ILE A 138 7.76 -1.17 -8.05
CA ILE A 138 6.78 -0.45 -8.88
C ILE A 138 6.41 -1.29 -10.09
N GLU A 139 5.10 -1.43 -10.33
CA GLU A 139 4.53 -2.12 -11.47
C GLU A 139 3.42 -1.27 -12.09
N GLY A 140 3.75 -0.57 -13.18
CA GLY A 140 2.82 0.35 -13.83
C GLY A 140 2.41 1.48 -12.90
N ASN A 141 1.11 1.55 -12.59
CA ASN A 141 0.53 2.56 -11.71
C ASN A 141 0.39 2.11 -10.26
N GLU A 142 0.99 0.98 -9.88
CA GLU A 142 0.98 0.49 -8.50
C GLU A 142 2.39 0.40 -7.94
N ALA A 143 2.52 0.63 -6.63
CA ALA A 143 3.76 0.39 -5.92
C ALA A 143 3.48 -0.34 -4.61
N ILE A 144 4.42 -1.19 -4.22
CA ILE A 144 4.44 -1.88 -2.93
C ILE A 144 5.76 -1.53 -2.26
N ALA A 145 5.68 -1.05 -1.03
CA ALA A 145 6.83 -0.81 -0.17
C ALA A 145 6.72 -1.69 1.07
N ALA A 146 7.84 -2.28 1.49
CA ALA A 146 7.87 -2.99 2.76
C ALA A 146 7.69 -1.98 3.90
N ALA A 147 6.77 -2.24 4.83
CA ALA A 147 6.66 -1.44 6.04
C ALA A 147 7.92 -1.65 6.89
N ARG A 148 8.46 -0.59 7.46
CA ARG A 148 9.64 -0.65 8.33
C ARG A 148 9.46 0.28 9.52
N THR A 149 10.20 0.01 10.58
CA THR A 149 10.45 1.01 11.62
C THR A 149 11.79 1.69 11.37
N ARG A 150 12.01 2.89 11.93
CA ARG A 150 13.34 3.54 11.87
C ARG A 150 14.40 2.66 12.50
N ALA A 151 14.07 2.03 13.64
CA ALA A 151 14.94 1.08 14.31
C ALA A 151 15.29 -0.14 13.43
N SER A 152 14.31 -0.75 12.74
CA SER A 152 14.57 -1.92 11.89
C SER A 152 15.31 -1.60 10.59
N LEU A 153 15.27 -0.34 10.13
CA LEU A 153 16.14 0.13 9.06
C LEU A 153 17.61 0.25 9.50
N GLU A 154 17.85 0.63 10.75
CA GLU A 154 19.19 0.76 11.32
C GLU A 154 19.76 -0.59 11.73
N ASP A 155 18.94 -1.45 12.35
CA ASP A 155 19.29 -2.81 12.76
C ASP A 155 18.19 -3.80 12.33
N PRO A 156 18.40 -4.57 11.25
CA PRO A 156 17.43 -5.56 10.77
C PRO A 156 17.07 -6.66 11.79
N SER A 157 17.87 -6.86 12.84
CA SER A 157 17.54 -7.83 13.90
C SER A 157 16.41 -7.35 14.82
N LEU A 158 16.10 -6.06 14.79
CA LEU A 158 14.97 -5.44 15.48
C LEU A 158 13.68 -5.47 14.65
N ALA A 159 13.69 -6.08 13.46
CA ALA A 159 12.48 -6.26 12.66
C ALA A 159 11.46 -7.14 13.42
N GLY A 160 10.19 -6.74 13.38
CA GLY A 160 9.09 -7.44 14.05
C GLY A 160 7.78 -7.33 13.28
N GLY A 161 6.64 -7.58 13.93
CA GLY A 161 5.34 -7.73 13.25
C GLY A 161 4.94 -6.56 12.32
N MET A 162 5.37 -5.33 12.59
CA MET A 162 5.15 -4.19 11.67
C MET A 162 5.92 -4.32 10.35
N ASP A 163 7.09 -4.96 10.36
CA ASP A 163 7.95 -5.17 9.21
C ASP A 163 7.45 -6.27 8.26
N GLU A 164 6.46 -7.04 8.70
CA GLU A 164 5.75 -8.05 7.89
C GLU A 164 4.64 -7.44 7.03
N LEU A 165 4.27 -6.17 7.29
CA LEU A 165 3.23 -5.48 6.54
C LEU A 165 3.77 -4.89 5.24
N GLU A 166 2.86 -4.69 4.29
CA GLU A 166 3.12 -4.00 3.04
C GLU A 166 2.33 -2.69 2.97
N TYR A 167 3.01 -1.62 2.59
CA TYR A 167 2.36 -0.38 2.19
C TYR A 167 2.14 -0.39 0.69
N ARG A 168 0.89 -0.11 0.28
CA ARG A 168 0.53 -0.04 -1.13
C ARG A 168 0.24 1.40 -1.54
N PHE A 169 0.66 1.72 -2.76
CA PHE A 169 0.45 3.02 -3.36
C PHE A 169 -0.11 2.85 -4.76
N VAL A 170 -0.88 3.83 -5.20
CA VAL A 170 -1.41 3.89 -6.56
C VAL A 170 -1.15 5.27 -7.15
N ASN A 171 -0.77 5.30 -8.42
CA ASN A 171 -0.65 6.52 -9.18
C ASN A 171 -2.02 6.87 -9.78
N GLU A 172 -2.62 7.94 -9.27
CA GLU A 172 -3.87 8.50 -9.77
C GLU A 172 -3.58 9.84 -10.45
N ASP A 173 -3.86 9.91 -11.76
CA ASP A 173 -3.72 11.13 -12.55
C ASP A 173 -2.31 11.77 -12.42
N GLY A 174 -1.27 10.93 -12.42
CA GLY A 174 0.13 11.34 -12.31
C GLY A 174 0.64 11.57 -10.89
N ARG A 175 -0.18 11.33 -9.86
CA ARG A 175 0.18 11.53 -8.45
C ARG A 175 0.05 10.24 -7.66
N TRP A 176 1.10 9.87 -6.94
CA TRP A 176 1.06 8.74 -6.02
C TRP A 176 0.15 9.04 -4.82
N LYS A 177 -0.58 8.02 -4.38
CA LYS A 177 -1.51 8.04 -3.24
C LYS A 177 -1.31 6.80 -2.38
N PHE A 178 -1.43 6.95 -1.07
CA PHE A 178 -1.37 5.85 -0.13
C PHE A 178 -2.70 5.08 -0.12
N ARG A 179 -2.67 3.75 -0.30
CA ARG A 179 -3.86 2.91 -0.27
C ARG A 179 -4.05 2.34 1.14
N PHE A 180 -4.63 3.14 2.04
CA PHE A 180 -4.83 2.73 3.44
C PHE A 180 -5.77 1.52 3.56
N SER A 181 -6.79 1.41 2.69
CA SER A 181 -7.66 0.22 2.67
C SER A 181 -6.89 -1.09 2.46
N ALA A 182 -5.79 -1.08 1.70
CA ALA A 182 -4.96 -2.26 1.53
C ALA A 182 -4.18 -2.60 2.81
N LEU A 183 -3.76 -1.60 3.59
CA LEU A 183 -3.13 -1.84 4.89
C LEU A 183 -4.09 -2.54 5.85
N VAL A 184 -5.36 -2.11 5.88
CA VAL A 184 -6.42 -2.78 6.65
C VAL A 184 -6.58 -4.24 6.24
N MET A 185 -6.61 -4.51 4.93
CA MET A 185 -6.70 -5.88 4.41
C MET A 185 -5.48 -6.74 4.78
N SER A 186 -4.27 -6.17 4.76
CA SER A 186 -3.06 -6.87 5.20
C SER A 186 -3.10 -7.23 6.69
N ILE A 187 -3.63 -6.34 7.54
CA ILE A 187 -3.83 -6.63 8.96
C ILE A 187 -4.84 -7.76 9.15
N ASP A 188 -5.93 -7.76 8.38
CA ASP A 188 -6.92 -8.85 8.39
C ASP A 188 -6.29 -10.21 8.05
N GLU A 189 -5.38 -10.25 7.07
CA GLU A 189 -4.66 -11.47 6.69
C GLU A 189 -3.74 -11.97 7.81
N VAL A 190 -2.96 -11.06 8.41
CA VAL A 190 -2.10 -11.38 9.56
C VAL A 190 -2.93 -11.93 10.73
N MET A 191 -4.05 -11.29 11.06
CA MET A 191 -4.93 -11.73 12.15
C MET A 191 -5.58 -13.08 11.87
N ARG A 192 -5.99 -13.35 10.63
CA ARG A 192 -6.53 -14.65 10.21
C ARG A 192 -5.48 -15.75 10.36
N ASN A 193 -4.25 -15.49 9.90
CA ASN A 193 -3.16 -16.45 10.02
C ASN A 193 -2.83 -16.76 11.49
N LEU A 194 -2.88 -15.75 12.37
CA LEU A 194 -2.72 -15.93 13.80
C LEU A 194 -3.85 -16.77 14.42
N ALA A 195 -5.12 -16.48 14.07
CA ALA A 195 -6.26 -17.24 14.57
C ALA A 195 -6.17 -18.73 14.18
N ALA A 196 -5.81 -19.01 12.93
CA ALA A 196 -5.59 -20.37 12.44
C ALA A 196 -4.47 -21.09 13.21
N GLN A 197 -3.35 -20.42 13.51
CA GLN A 197 -2.25 -20.98 14.31
C GLN A 197 -2.67 -21.29 15.75
N LEU A 198 -3.59 -20.51 16.31
CA LEU A 198 -4.12 -20.70 17.66
C LEU A 198 -5.31 -21.67 17.73
N GLY A 199 -5.78 -22.19 16.59
CA GLY A 199 -6.93 -23.11 16.51
C GLY A 199 -8.27 -22.43 16.82
N ALA A 200 -8.39 -21.13 16.54
CA ALA A 200 -9.53 -20.29 16.88
C ALA A 200 -10.36 -19.83 15.66
N ASP A 201 -10.29 -20.58 14.55
CA ASP A 201 -11.09 -20.34 13.33
C ASP A 201 -12.60 -20.61 13.51
#